data_AF-A0A497PDR7-F1
#
_entry.id   AF-A0A497PDR7-F1
#
_cell.length_a   1.000
_cell.length_b   1.000
_cell.length_c   1.000
_cell.angle_alpha   90.00
_cell.angle_beta   90.00
_cell.angle_gamma   90.00
#
_symmetry.space_group_name_H-M   'P 1'
#
loop_
_entity.id
_entity.type
_entity.pdbx_description
1 polymer ?
#
loop_
_entity_poly.entity_id
_entity_poly.type
_entity_poly.pdbx_seq_one_letter_code
_entity_poly.pdbx_strand_id
1 'polypeptide(L)'
;ILFTPTCLGWEIYADKTASGIGDLKRDLDRLARRICNGAVAGLRRLGVNAEFRPKNDIEVNGRKISGTGGTERGTSFMYQGTLLVDFDVDLMLRTLRIPVEKLKDKEVESVKQRVTCLKWELGYVPPLQDIKSAIAEGFAEVLGVEFEAEGLYPCEKELFEERLPYFQSDDWVYMIEPPEDTEGQVTAVRKTPGGLIRVSLALNVPGNFIVSSFITGDFQIFPQRAVMDLEARLKNLPADDESIARAVRSFFEETGARIFGVEPEDLIELIYEAVKKKAFAVLGVTLEEANHLMTVNFMPDEILSQHFDYLLLPYCAKLVDCDYRKVEGCTMCGACSIGDLYELADELHIPVRTIQSYEHLIETIEEFKAKGARGYVGSCCEGFYNKHHDDFVNTGVPALLIDIDDSTCYELGEEQEAYLGNFEGQTTLKKDLMIRIIRALHERGRIGGVNLH
;
A
#
# COMPACT_ATOMS: atom_id res chain seq x y z
N ILE A 1 -12.05 -1.04 8.91
CA ILE A 1 -13.21 -1.95 8.76
C ILE A 1 -14.44 -1.07 8.58
N LEU A 2 -15.35 -1.41 7.67
CA LEU A 2 -16.63 -0.71 7.53
C LEU A 2 -17.75 -1.55 8.15
N PHE A 3 -18.47 -0.98 9.12
CA PHE A 3 -19.70 -1.57 9.65
C PHE A 3 -20.92 -0.88 9.05
N THR A 4 -21.79 -1.65 8.42
CA THR A 4 -23.13 -1.25 7.99
C THR A 4 -24.18 -2.00 8.81
N PRO A 5 -25.46 -1.58 8.81
CA PRO A 5 -26.53 -2.30 9.52
C PRO A 5 -26.70 -3.77 9.09
N THR A 6 -26.15 -4.15 7.94
CA THR A 6 -26.12 -5.51 7.43
C THR A 6 -24.96 -6.34 7.99
N CYS A 7 -23.88 -5.73 8.49
CA CYS A 7 -22.76 -6.47 9.09
C CYS A 7 -23.12 -7.00 10.49
N LEU A 8 -22.58 -8.17 10.85
CA LEU A 8 -22.67 -8.71 12.21
C LEU A 8 -21.29 -8.65 12.87
N GLY A 9 -21.23 -8.18 14.12
CA GLY A 9 -20.04 -8.30 14.97
C GLY A 9 -20.29 -9.33 16.07
N TRP A 10 -19.23 -9.96 16.55
CA TRP A 10 -19.25 -10.81 17.74
C TRP A 10 -18.03 -10.55 18.59
N GLU A 11 -18.19 -10.72 19.91
CA GLU A 11 -17.14 -10.50 20.90
C GLU A 11 -17.22 -11.60 21.97
N ILE A 12 -16.06 -12.09 22.40
CA ILE A 12 -15.90 -13.05 23.48
C ILE A 12 -14.99 -12.42 24.53
N TYR A 13 -15.52 -12.25 25.73
CA TYR A 13 -14.78 -11.82 26.92
C TYR A 13 -14.59 -13.01 27.84
N ALA A 14 -13.38 -13.18 28.36
CA ALA A 14 -13.16 -14.13 29.44
C ALA A 14 -11.95 -13.76 30.29
N ASP A 15 -11.95 -14.26 31.53
CA ASP A 15 -10.77 -14.22 32.38
C ASP A 15 -9.70 -15.17 31.83
N LYS A 16 -8.44 -14.75 31.87
CA LYS A 16 -7.28 -15.50 31.38
C LYS A 16 -7.05 -16.80 32.17
N THR A 17 -7.66 -16.96 33.33
CA THR A 17 -7.64 -18.19 34.14
C THR A 17 -8.82 -19.12 33.85
N ALA A 18 -9.74 -18.73 32.96
CA ALA A 18 -10.87 -19.56 32.60
C ALA A 18 -10.41 -20.92 32.04
N SER A 19 -11.12 -21.98 32.43
CA SER A 19 -10.86 -23.34 31.97
C SER A 19 -10.93 -23.42 30.45
N GLY A 20 -9.96 -24.07 29.82
CA GLY A 20 -9.83 -24.14 28.36
C GLY A 20 -9.16 -22.92 27.70
N ILE A 21 -8.91 -21.83 28.44
CA ILE A 21 -8.23 -20.63 27.94
C ILE A 21 -6.84 -20.47 28.56
N GLY A 22 -6.65 -20.87 29.83
CA GLY A 22 -5.38 -20.74 30.54
C GLY A 22 -4.16 -21.36 29.83
N ASP A 23 -4.33 -22.50 29.17
CA ASP A 23 -3.27 -23.19 28.42
C ASP A 23 -2.92 -22.51 27.08
N LEU A 24 -3.83 -21.70 26.55
CA LEU A 24 -3.68 -20.99 25.27
C LEU A 24 -2.99 -19.63 25.42
N LYS A 25 -2.72 -19.20 26.67
CA LYS A 25 -2.11 -17.91 27.01
C LYS A 25 -0.71 -17.69 26.43
N ARG A 26 0.02 -18.78 26.11
CA ARG A 26 1.40 -18.70 25.57
C ARG A 26 1.46 -18.78 24.05
N ASP A 27 0.32 -19.00 23.39
CA ASP A 27 0.25 -19.21 21.94
C ASP A 27 -1.02 -18.53 21.38
N LEU A 28 -0.86 -17.25 21.06
CA LEU A 28 -1.93 -16.39 20.54
C LEU A 28 -2.50 -16.91 19.22
N ASP A 29 -1.68 -17.56 18.39
CA ASP A 29 -2.12 -18.14 17.11
C ASP A 29 -3.02 -19.34 17.35
N ARG A 30 -2.70 -20.18 18.34
CA ARG A 30 -3.56 -21.30 18.73
C ARG A 30 -4.87 -20.82 19.36
N LEU A 31 -4.84 -19.75 20.16
CA LEU A 31 -6.05 -19.12 20.70
C LEU A 31 -6.94 -18.57 19.58
N ALA A 32 -6.36 -17.76 18.68
CA ALA A 32 -7.03 -17.18 17.53
C ALA A 32 -7.68 -18.27 16.67
N ARG A 33 -6.93 -19.32 16.32
CA ARG A 33 -7.42 -20.48 15.57
C ARG A 33 -8.61 -21.14 16.26
N ARG A 34 -8.53 -21.38 17.58
CA ARG A 34 -9.61 -22.03 18.33
C ARG A 34 -10.88 -21.17 18.31
N ILE A 35 -10.77 -19.88 18.60
CA ILE A 35 -11.93 -18.98 18.63
C ILE A 35 -12.52 -18.83 17.22
N CYS A 36 -11.70 -18.58 16.20
CA CYS A 36 -12.17 -18.46 14.83
C CYS A 36 -12.86 -19.75 14.34
N ASN A 37 -12.41 -20.92 14.79
CA ASN A 37 -13.07 -22.19 14.47
C ASN A 37 -14.49 -22.29 15.04
N GLY A 38 -14.83 -21.59 16.12
CA GLY A 38 -16.21 -21.49 16.62
C GLY A 38 -17.12 -20.77 15.62
N ALA A 39 -16.68 -19.62 15.12
CA ALA A 39 -17.38 -18.91 14.05
C ALA A 39 -17.43 -19.73 12.74
N VAL A 40 -16.35 -20.44 12.37
CA VAL A 40 -16.34 -21.37 11.23
C VAL A 40 -17.38 -22.47 11.39
N ALA A 41 -17.49 -23.08 12.57
CA ALA A 41 -18.49 -24.11 12.85
C ALA A 41 -19.91 -23.55 12.64
N GLY A 42 -20.18 -22.34 13.14
CA GLY A 42 -21.47 -21.67 12.92
C GLY A 42 -21.75 -21.36 11.45
N LEU A 43 -20.77 -20.87 10.69
CA LEU A 43 -20.92 -20.65 9.25
C LEU A 43 -21.22 -21.94 8.48
N ARG A 44 -20.59 -23.06 8.86
CA ARG A 44 -20.88 -24.38 8.28
C ARG A 44 -22.30 -24.84 8.56
N ARG A 45 -22.89 -24.49 9.70
CA ARG A 45 -24.32 -24.76 9.99
C ARG A 45 -25.26 -24.01 9.04
N LEU A 46 -24.87 -22.82 8.60
CA LEU A 46 -25.61 -22.05 7.61
C LEU A 46 -25.40 -22.57 6.17
N GLY A 47 -24.59 -23.60 5.98
CA GLY A 47 -24.27 -24.16 4.67
C GLY A 47 -23.07 -23.52 3.97
N VAL A 48 -22.29 -22.70 4.68
CA VAL A 48 -21.11 -22.03 4.13
C VAL A 48 -19.85 -22.85 4.43
N ASN A 49 -19.08 -23.23 3.41
CA ASN A 49 -17.83 -23.97 3.57
C ASN A 49 -16.68 -23.06 4.06
N ALA A 50 -16.79 -22.58 5.29
CA ALA A 50 -15.82 -21.69 5.90
C ALA A 50 -14.60 -22.44 6.44
N GLU A 51 -13.46 -21.76 6.44
CA GLU A 51 -12.18 -22.23 6.99
C GLU A 51 -11.44 -21.10 7.69
N PHE A 52 -10.63 -21.44 8.71
CA PHE A 52 -9.75 -20.49 9.36
C PHE A 52 -8.54 -20.21 8.48
N ARG A 53 -8.25 -18.93 8.26
CA ARG A 53 -7.06 -18.45 7.58
C ARG A 53 -6.13 -17.74 8.57
N PRO A 54 -4.95 -18.32 8.87
CA PRO A 54 -3.95 -17.63 9.68
C PRO A 54 -3.57 -16.26 9.08
N LYS A 55 -3.28 -15.23 9.88
CA LYS A 55 -3.16 -15.23 11.35
C LYS A 55 -4.50 -15.08 12.10
N ASN A 56 -5.47 -14.36 11.54
CA ASN A 56 -6.68 -13.94 12.27
C ASN A 56 -7.88 -13.66 11.36
N ASP A 57 -8.05 -14.43 10.28
CA ASP A 57 -9.16 -14.25 9.33
C ASP A 57 -9.95 -15.56 9.16
N ILE A 58 -11.17 -15.45 8.63
CA ILE A 58 -11.99 -16.58 8.20
C ILE A 58 -12.31 -16.40 6.73
N GLU A 59 -12.21 -17.47 5.96
CA GLU A 59 -12.40 -17.47 4.51
C GLU A 59 -13.40 -18.51 4.03
N VAL A 60 -13.89 -18.32 2.81
CA VAL A 60 -14.70 -19.27 2.05
C VAL A 60 -14.14 -19.31 0.64
N ASN A 61 -13.70 -20.49 0.18
CA ASN A 61 -13.06 -20.65 -1.14
C ASN A 61 -11.88 -19.66 -1.35
N GLY A 62 -11.06 -19.43 -0.32
CA GLY A 62 -9.93 -18.48 -0.35
C GLY A 62 -10.30 -17.00 -0.18
N ARG A 63 -11.59 -16.65 -0.16
CA ARG A 63 -12.08 -15.27 0.00
C ARG A 63 -12.45 -14.97 1.42
N LYS A 64 -11.96 -13.85 1.96
CA LYS A 64 -12.22 -13.42 3.33
C LYS A 64 -13.69 -13.07 3.55
N ILE A 65 -14.31 -13.67 4.55
CA ILE A 65 -15.69 -13.38 4.98
C ILE A 65 -15.75 -12.71 6.36
N SER A 66 -14.69 -12.88 7.16
CA SER A 66 -14.61 -12.36 8.52
C SER A 66 -13.19 -11.97 8.87
N GLY A 67 -13.02 -10.80 9.48
CA GLY A 67 -11.75 -10.40 10.11
C GLY A 67 -11.88 -10.45 11.62
N THR A 68 -10.87 -10.98 12.30
CA THR A 68 -10.87 -11.10 13.76
C THR A 68 -9.69 -10.38 14.39
N GLY A 69 -9.74 -10.19 15.71
CA GLY A 69 -8.69 -9.54 16.47
C GLY A 69 -8.93 -9.70 17.96
N GLY A 70 -7.90 -9.51 18.77
CA GLY A 70 -8.02 -9.61 20.22
C GLY A 70 -7.13 -8.61 20.93
N THR A 71 -7.51 -8.31 22.17
CA THR A 71 -6.73 -7.50 23.09
C THR A 71 -6.83 -8.08 24.49
N GLU A 72 -5.96 -7.65 25.39
CA GLU A 72 -5.99 -8.05 26.78
C GLU A 72 -5.76 -6.88 27.73
N ARG A 73 -6.40 -6.93 28.90
CA ARG A 73 -6.21 -5.94 29.96
C ARG A 73 -6.33 -6.60 31.32
N GLY A 74 -5.28 -6.48 32.14
CA GLY A 74 -5.24 -7.14 33.45
C GLY A 74 -5.38 -8.66 33.32
N THR A 75 -6.37 -9.24 34.01
CA THR A 75 -6.69 -10.66 33.92
C THR A 75 -7.70 -11.00 32.83
N SER A 76 -8.28 -10.02 32.13
CA SER A 76 -9.27 -10.27 31.09
C SER A 76 -8.64 -10.26 29.70
N PHE A 77 -9.16 -11.09 28.80
CA PHE A 77 -8.95 -10.95 27.37
C PHE A 77 -10.29 -10.76 26.66
N MET A 78 -10.22 -10.10 25.51
CA MET A 78 -11.34 -9.93 24.58
C MET A 78 -10.87 -10.40 23.21
N TYR A 79 -11.68 -11.21 22.55
CA TYR A 79 -11.49 -11.56 21.15
C TYR A 79 -12.75 -11.27 20.38
N GLN A 80 -12.63 -10.61 19.24
CA GLN A 80 -13.74 -10.14 18.44
C GLN A 80 -13.59 -10.56 16.99
N GLY A 81 -14.69 -10.55 16.27
CA GLY A 81 -14.70 -10.69 14.83
C GLY A 81 -15.90 -10.03 14.17
N THR A 82 -15.76 -9.81 12.87
CA THR A 82 -16.80 -9.24 12.02
C THR A 82 -17.25 -10.29 11.03
N LEU A 83 -18.51 -10.26 10.61
CA LEU A 83 -19.05 -11.13 9.59
C LEU A 83 -19.70 -10.29 8.50
N LEU A 84 -19.18 -10.43 7.29
CA LEU A 84 -19.76 -9.82 6.09
C LEU A 84 -21.02 -10.62 5.71
N VAL A 85 -22.19 -10.07 6.01
CA VAL A 85 -23.48 -10.70 5.65
C VAL A 85 -23.92 -10.25 4.26
N ASP A 86 -23.98 -8.94 4.04
CA ASP A 86 -24.25 -8.26 2.77
C ASP A 86 -23.57 -6.90 2.81
N PHE A 87 -22.75 -6.55 1.82
CA PHE A 87 -22.04 -5.27 1.81
C PHE A 87 -21.93 -4.70 0.40
N ASP A 88 -21.84 -3.38 0.34
CA ASP A 88 -21.62 -2.60 -0.88
C ASP A 88 -20.11 -2.37 -1.05
N VAL A 89 -19.56 -2.95 -2.12
CA VAL A 89 -18.13 -2.85 -2.46
C VAL A 89 -17.75 -1.39 -2.75
N ASP A 90 -18.58 -0.64 -3.46
CA ASP A 90 -18.30 0.75 -3.84
C ASP A 90 -18.33 1.67 -2.63
N LEU A 91 -19.27 1.44 -1.71
CA LEU A 91 -19.30 2.15 -0.43
C LEU A 91 -18.05 1.84 0.40
N MET A 92 -17.64 0.56 0.46
CA MET A 92 -16.44 0.14 1.19
C MET A 92 -15.17 0.81 0.64
N LEU A 93 -14.96 0.76 -0.68
CA LEU A 93 -13.79 1.35 -1.34
C LEU A 93 -13.70 2.86 -1.09
N ARG A 94 -14.81 3.59 -1.25
CA ARG A 94 -14.84 5.04 -1.02
C ARG A 94 -14.60 5.41 0.44
N THR A 95 -15.20 4.68 1.37
CA THR A 95 -15.10 5.00 2.81
C THR A 95 -13.70 4.73 3.34
N LEU A 96 -13.06 3.65 2.89
CA LEU A 96 -11.72 3.29 3.30
C LEU A 96 -10.62 4.10 2.60
N ARG A 97 -10.99 5.04 1.72
CA ARG A 97 -10.05 5.88 0.93
C ARG A 97 -8.93 5.05 0.29
N ILE A 98 -9.25 3.86 -0.20
CA ILE A 98 -8.28 3.04 -0.92
C ILE A 98 -7.95 3.82 -2.20
N PRO A 99 -6.67 4.18 -2.46
CA PRO A 99 -6.31 4.95 -3.64
C PRO A 99 -6.68 4.14 -4.88
N VAL A 100 -7.78 4.57 -5.51
CA VAL A 100 -8.34 3.96 -6.71
C VAL A 100 -8.14 4.94 -7.84
N GLU A 101 -7.05 4.77 -8.57
CA GLU A 101 -6.84 5.45 -9.84
C GLU A 101 -7.93 4.98 -10.82
N LYS A 102 -9.02 5.75 -10.85
CA LYS A 102 -10.20 5.55 -11.70
C LYS A 102 -10.89 4.20 -11.40
N LEU A 103 -11.87 4.23 -10.49
CA LEU A 103 -12.89 3.18 -10.25
C LEU A 103 -13.36 2.54 -11.57
N LYS A 104 -12.70 1.47 -11.98
CA LYS A 104 -13.01 0.68 -13.18
C LYS A 104 -13.55 -0.68 -12.72
N ASP A 105 -14.45 -1.28 -13.51
CA ASP A 105 -15.11 -2.55 -13.18
C ASP A 105 -14.13 -3.68 -12.75
N LYS A 106 -12.91 -3.67 -13.30
CA LYS A 106 -11.84 -4.61 -12.97
C LYS A 106 -11.45 -4.59 -11.48
N GLU A 107 -11.55 -3.46 -10.81
CA GLU A 107 -11.18 -3.34 -9.39
C GLU A 107 -12.26 -3.86 -8.47
N VAL A 108 -13.53 -3.62 -8.79
CA VAL A 108 -14.68 -4.23 -8.10
C VAL A 108 -14.60 -5.76 -8.23
N GLU A 109 -14.24 -6.27 -9.39
CA GLU A 109 -13.96 -7.69 -9.59
C GLU A 109 -12.79 -8.18 -8.73
N SER A 110 -11.68 -7.44 -8.67
CA SER A 110 -10.53 -7.76 -7.80
C SER A 110 -10.92 -7.84 -6.32
N VAL A 111 -11.75 -6.93 -5.82
CA VAL A 111 -12.26 -7.01 -4.44
C VAL A 111 -13.13 -8.25 -4.26
N LYS A 112 -14.04 -8.55 -5.18
CA LYS A 112 -14.89 -9.76 -5.14
C LYS A 112 -14.11 -11.07 -5.25
N GLN A 113 -12.88 -11.03 -5.77
CA GLN A 113 -11.94 -12.17 -5.77
C GLN A 113 -11.23 -12.35 -4.42
N ARG A 114 -11.27 -11.37 -3.51
CA ARG A 114 -10.55 -11.37 -2.22
C ARG A 114 -11.47 -11.46 -1.01
N VAL A 115 -12.66 -10.88 -1.10
CA VAL A 115 -13.67 -10.90 -0.03
C VAL A 115 -14.96 -11.55 -0.52
N THR A 116 -15.73 -12.09 0.41
CA THR A 116 -17.07 -12.61 0.16
C THR A 116 -18.01 -12.31 1.32
N CYS A 117 -19.30 -12.59 1.17
CA CYS A 117 -20.31 -12.42 2.20
C CYS A 117 -21.35 -13.55 2.18
N LEU A 118 -22.14 -13.68 3.25
CA LEU A 118 -23.18 -14.72 3.35
C LEU A 118 -24.14 -14.70 2.16
N LYS A 119 -24.57 -13.50 1.72
CA LYS A 119 -25.47 -13.36 0.58
C LYS A 119 -24.93 -13.98 -0.70
N TRP A 120 -23.63 -13.84 -0.95
CA TRP A 120 -23.02 -14.34 -2.18
C TRP A 120 -22.81 -15.86 -2.12
N GLU A 121 -22.43 -16.38 -0.96
CA GLU A 121 -22.22 -17.83 -0.78
C GLU A 121 -23.54 -18.61 -0.72
N LEU A 122 -24.61 -18.02 -0.19
CA LEU A 122 -25.91 -18.68 -0.02
C LEU A 122 -26.93 -18.31 -1.11
N GLY A 123 -26.70 -17.22 -1.86
CA GLY A 123 -27.65 -16.66 -2.83
C GLY A 123 -28.79 -15.83 -2.20
N TYR A 124 -28.85 -15.74 -0.87
CA TYR A 124 -29.82 -14.93 -0.12
C TYR A 124 -29.22 -14.49 1.21
N VAL A 125 -29.82 -13.48 1.86
CA VAL A 125 -29.45 -13.05 3.21
C VAL A 125 -30.28 -13.83 4.23
N PRO A 126 -29.68 -14.69 5.08
CA PRO A 126 -30.43 -15.34 6.14
C PRO A 126 -30.96 -14.32 7.17
N PRO A 127 -32.08 -14.61 7.84
CA PRO A 127 -32.55 -13.79 8.95
C PRO A 127 -31.45 -13.60 10.00
N LEU A 128 -31.31 -12.38 10.53
CA LEU A 128 -30.24 -12.05 11.47
C LEU A 128 -30.21 -12.96 12.71
N GLN A 129 -31.38 -13.40 13.19
CA GLN A 129 -31.45 -14.31 14.33
C GLN A 129 -30.90 -15.69 14.00
N ASP A 130 -31.17 -16.22 12.81
CA ASP A 130 -30.64 -17.52 12.38
C ASP A 130 -29.11 -17.47 12.29
N ILE A 131 -28.56 -16.35 11.80
CA ILE A 131 -27.11 -16.11 11.77
C ILE A 131 -26.55 -16.10 13.20
N LYS A 132 -27.17 -15.34 14.11
CA LYS A 132 -26.73 -15.24 15.52
C LYS A 132 -26.77 -16.59 16.23
N SER A 133 -27.86 -17.34 16.07
CA SER A 133 -28.02 -18.67 16.64
C SER A 133 -26.96 -19.64 16.13
N ALA A 134 -26.75 -19.70 14.81
CA ALA A 134 -25.74 -20.58 14.22
C ALA A 134 -24.32 -20.26 14.72
N ILE A 135 -23.96 -18.97 14.79
CA ILE A 135 -22.66 -18.53 15.30
C ILE A 135 -22.51 -18.88 16.79
N ALA A 136 -23.52 -18.62 17.62
CA ALA A 136 -23.49 -18.96 19.04
C ALA A 136 -23.36 -20.48 19.27
N GLU A 137 -24.09 -21.30 18.51
CA GLU A 137 -23.99 -22.76 18.54
C GLU A 137 -22.60 -23.25 18.11
N GLY A 138 -22.00 -22.61 17.11
CA GLY A 138 -20.63 -22.92 16.68
C GLY A 138 -19.60 -22.63 17.78
N PHE A 139 -19.73 -21.49 18.48
CA PHE A 139 -18.90 -21.20 19.64
C PHE A 139 -19.13 -22.18 20.79
N ALA A 140 -20.39 -22.51 21.10
CA ALA A 140 -20.75 -23.47 22.16
C ALA A 140 -20.07 -24.82 21.92
N GLU A 141 -20.14 -25.33 20.69
CA GLU A 141 -19.51 -26.59 20.28
C GLU A 141 -17.99 -26.57 20.47
N VAL A 142 -17.30 -25.54 19.94
CA VAL A 142 -15.83 -25.50 19.92
C VAL A 142 -15.22 -25.15 21.28
N LEU A 143 -15.94 -24.34 22.08
CA LEU A 143 -15.52 -23.98 23.43
C LEU A 143 -15.93 -25.05 24.46
N GLY A 144 -16.93 -25.89 24.14
CA GLY A 144 -17.46 -26.90 25.06
C GLY A 144 -18.25 -26.26 26.20
N VAL A 145 -19.04 -25.22 25.90
CA VAL A 145 -19.82 -24.44 26.86
C VAL A 145 -21.27 -24.34 26.41
N GLU A 146 -22.17 -24.07 27.36
CA GLU A 146 -23.54 -23.70 27.07
C GLU A 146 -23.71 -22.19 27.26
N PHE A 147 -24.33 -21.52 26.29
CA PHE A 147 -24.64 -20.10 26.39
C PHE A 147 -26.07 -19.92 26.90
N GLU A 148 -26.22 -19.05 27.89
CA GLU A 148 -27.52 -18.53 28.32
C GLU A 148 -27.71 -17.13 27.73
N ALA A 149 -28.86 -16.90 27.10
CA ALA A 149 -29.17 -15.60 26.51
C ALA A 149 -29.59 -14.63 27.60
N GLU A 150 -28.70 -13.68 27.93
CA GLU A 150 -28.95 -12.65 28.92
C GLU A 150 -28.64 -11.25 28.33
N GLY A 151 -29.31 -10.23 28.86
CA GLY A 151 -28.99 -8.84 28.54
C GLY A 151 -27.83 -8.32 29.38
N LEU A 152 -27.55 -7.01 29.28
CA LEU A 152 -26.62 -6.36 30.20
C LEU A 152 -27.15 -6.43 31.64
N TYR A 153 -26.27 -6.74 32.59
CA TYR A 153 -26.57 -6.59 34.01
C TYR A 153 -26.84 -5.11 34.35
N PRO A 154 -27.59 -4.80 35.42
CA PRO A 154 -27.88 -3.42 35.80
C PRO A 154 -26.64 -2.52 35.91
N CYS A 155 -25.55 -3.03 36.50
CA CYS A 155 -24.29 -2.29 36.61
C CYS A 155 -23.60 -2.06 35.26
N GLU A 156 -23.70 -3.01 34.32
CA GLU A 156 -23.15 -2.86 32.96
C GLU A 156 -23.96 -1.83 32.16
N LYS A 157 -25.28 -1.83 32.33
CA LYS A 157 -26.17 -0.85 31.71
C LYS A 157 -25.87 0.56 32.23
N GLU A 158 -25.73 0.75 33.54
CA GLU A 158 -25.34 2.03 34.13
C GLU A 158 -23.98 2.50 33.59
N LEU A 159 -22.98 1.61 33.54
CA LEU A 159 -21.66 1.94 33.00
C LEU A 159 -21.70 2.26 31.50
N PHE A 160 -22.51 1.54 30.72
CA PHE A 160 -22.71 1.82 29.30
C PHE A 160 -23.31 3.21 29.09
N GLU A 161 -24.37 3.56 29.83
CA GLU A 161 -25.02 4.87 29.75
C GLU A 161 -24.09 6.00 30.21
N GLU A 162 -23.25 5.77 31.23
CA GLU A 162 -22.23 6.72 31.69
C GLU A 162 -21.14 6.95 30.63
N ARG A 163 -20.66 5.89 29.96
CA ARG A 163 -19.47 5.95 29.09
C ARG A 163 -19.77 6.21 27.63
N LEU A 164 -20.99 5.90 27.16
CA LEU A 164 -21.38 6.10 25.76
C LEU A 164 -21.13 7.54 25.27
N PRO A 165 -21.48 8.61 26.02
CA PRO A 165 -21.23 9.99 25.58
C PRO A 165 -19.75 10.28 25.35
N TYR A 166 -18.86 9.71 26.17
CA TYR A 166 -17.42 9.86 26.01
C TYR A 166 -16.92 9.08 24.77
N PHE A 167 -17.37 7.85 24.56
CA PHE A 167 -16.99 7.08 23.37
C PHE A 167 -17.54 7.65 22.05
N GLN A 168 -18.56 8.51 22.11
CA GLN A 168 -19.12 9.25 20.99
C GLN A 168 -18.51 10.65 20.81
N SER A 169 -17.68 11.13 21.75
CA SER A 169 -17.09 12.47 21.66
C SER A 169 -15.89 12.52 20.73
N ASP A 170 -15.64 13.70 20.17
CA ASP A 170 -14.47 13.96 19.35
C ASP A 170 -13.16 13.65 20.11
N ASP A 171 -13.12 13.93 21.42
CA ASP A 171 -11.97 13.60 22.29
C ASP A 171 -11.60 12.11 22.30
N TRP A 172 -12.58 11.21 22.10
CA TRP A 172 -12.32 9.77 21.98
C TRP A 172 -12.09 9.36 20.54
N VAL A 173 -12.97 9.79 19.62
CA VAL A 173 -12.94 9.42 18.21
C VAL A 173 -11.63 9.87 17.54
N TYR A 174 -11.12 11.04 17.92
CA TYR A 174 -9.86 11.61 17.45
C TYR A 174 -8.77 11.60 18.53
N MET A 175 -8.91 10.78 19.59
CA MET A 175 -7.91 10.67 20.66
C MET A 175 -6.52 10.33 20.12
N ILE A 176 -6.49 9.44 19.13
CA ILE A 176 -5.28 9.03 18.44
C ILE A 176 -5.27 9.78 17.11
N GLU A 177 -4.71 10.98 17.13
CA GLU A 177 -4.18 11.60 15.92
C GLU A 177 -2.71 11.17 15.83
N PRO A 178 -2.39 10.17 14.97
CA PRO A 178 -0.99 9.92 14.66
C PRO A 178 -0.38 11.24 14.18
N PRO A 179 0.84 11.62 14.62
CA PRO A 179 1.53 12.74 14.02
C PRO A 179 1.51 12.60 12.50
N GLU A 180 1.44 13.71 11.77
CA GLU A 180 1.56 13.70 10.31
C GLU A 180 2.76 12.81 9.91
N ASP A 181 2.58 11.99 8.86
CA ASP A 181 3.60 11.07 8.32
C ASP A 181 3.97 9.84 9.16
N THR A 182 3.22 9.54 10.23
CA THR A 182 3.49 8.34 11.07
C THR A 182 2.68 7.10 10.67
N GLU A 183 1.58 7.28 9.95
CA GLU A 183 0.78 6.22 9.36
C GLU A 183 0.39 6.59 7.93
N GLY A 184 0.57 5.65 6.99
CA GLY A 184 0.32 5.92 5.57
C GLY A 184 0.53 4.71 4.70
N GLN A 185 0.10 4.83 3.44
CA GLN A 185 0.28 3.79 2.43
C GLN A 185 1.49 4.11 1.57
N VAL A 186 2.42 3.16 1.48
CA VAL A 186 3.55 3.21 0.55
C VAL A 186 3.37 2.16 -0.53
N THR A 187 3.72 2.50 -1.76
CA THR A 187 3.56 1.65 -2.93
C THR A 187 4.85 1.59 -3.72
N ALA A 188 5.21 0.40 -4.18
CA ALA A 188 6.24 0.18 -5.18
C ALA A 188 5.68 -0.67 -6.32
N VAL A 189 6.17 -0.42 -7.53
CA VAL A 189 5.73 -1.08 -8.77
C VAL A 189 6.95 -1.53 -9.53
N ARG A 190 6.92 -2.76 -10.04
CA ARG A 190 7.99 -3.29 -10.87
C ARG A 190 7.44 -4.17 -11.98
N LYS A 191 7.97 -3.98 -13.18
CA LYS A 191 7.74 -4.88 -14.30
C LYS A 191 8.71 -6.06 -14.21
N THR A 192 8.19 -7.28 -14.27
CA THR A 192 8.96 -8.52 -14.24
C THR A 192 8.68 -9.34 -15.49
N PRO A 193 9.47 -10.38 -15.81
CA PRO A 193 9.13 -11.34 -16.87
C PRO A 193 7.75 -11.99 -16.69
N GLY A 194 7.27 -12.06 -15.45
CA GLY A 194 5.95 -12.58 -15.07
C GLY A 194 4.79 -11.61 -15.17
N GLY A 195 5.05 -10.33 -15.44
CA GLY A 195 4.06 -9.25 -15.39
C GLY A 195 4.49 -8.10 -14.48
N LEU A 196 3.73 -7.02 -14.50
CA LEU A 196 3.74 -5.94 -13.52
C LEU A 196 3.28 -6.46 -12.15
N ILE A 197 4.05 -6.16 -11.11
CA ILE A 197 3.67 -6.35 -9.71
C ILE A 197 3.63 -4.99 -9.04
N ARG A 198 2.56 -4.71 -8.30
CA ARG A 198 2.39 -3.57 -7.41
C ARG A 198 2.24 -4.09 -5.99
N VAL A 199 3.08 -3.58 -5.09
CA VAL A 199 3.02 -3.84 -3.65
C VAL A 199 2.62 -2.55 -2.96
N SER A 200 1.47 -2.56 -2.30
CA SER A 200 0.99 -1.44 -1.47
C SER A 200 0.93 -1.88 -0.01
N LEU A 201 1.59 -1.14 0.87
CA LEU A 201 1.73 -1.46 2.30
C LEU A 201 1.21 -0.30 3.14
N ALA A 202 0.36 -0.59 4.12
CA ALA A 202 0.10 0.37 5.19
C ALA A 202 1.16 0.15 6.27
N LEU A 203 1.87 1.22 6.65
CA LEU A 203 2.94 1.16 7.65
C LEU A 203 2.52 1.89 8.92
N ASN A 204 2.95 1.36 10.06
CA ASN A 204 3.09 2.13 11.29
C ASN A 204 4.58 2.47 11.43
N VAL A 205 4.94 3.72 11.15
CA VAL A 205 6.35 4.16 11.13
C VAL A 205 6.96 4.15 12.53
N PRO A 206 6.31 4.66 13.59
CA PRO A 206 6.90 4.66 14.93
C PRO A 206 7.16 3.26 15.49
N GLY A 207 6.24 2.32 15.25
CA GLY A 207 6.36 0.94 15.67
C GLY A 207 7.17 0.06 14.72
N ASN A 208 7.50 0.57 13.53
CA ASN A 208 8.24 -0.13 12.48
C ASN A 208 7.62 -1.49 12.10
N PHE A 209 6.33 -1.53 11.79
CA PHE A 209 5.64 -2.74 11.33
C PHE A 209 4.66 -2.47 10.17
N ILE A 210 4.44 -3.51 9.37
CA ILE A 210 3.47 -3.54 8.28
C ILE A 210 2.08 -3.78 8.89
N VAL A 211 1.18 -2.80 8.82
CA VAL A 211 -0.21 -2.90 9.30
C VAL A 211 -1.02 -3.80 8.37
N SER A 212 -0.88 -3.58 7.06
CA SER A 212 -1.50 -4.41 6.03
C SER A 212 -0.69 -4.36 4.73
N SER A 213 -0.89 -5.37 3.89
CA SER A 213 -0.28 -5.46 2.57
C SER A 213 -1.32 -5.80 1.52
N PHE A 214 -1.10 -5.31 0.31
CA PHE A 214 -1.93 -5.55 -0.85
C PHE A 214 -1.02 -5.68 -2.07
N ILE A 215 -0.99 -6.88 -2.65
CA ILE A 215 -0.15 -7.23 -3.78
C ILE A 215 -1.08 -7.43 -4.98
N THR A 216 -0.93 -6.59 -6.00
CA THR A 216 -1.72 -6.60 -7.25
C THR A 216 -0.81 -6.60 -8.46
N GLY A 217 -1.39 -6.87 -9.63
CA GLY A 217 -0.62 -6.92 -10.86
C GLY A 217 -1.23 -7.87 -11.88
N ASP A 218 -0.59 -7.97 -13.03
CA ASP A 218 -0.92 -8.90 -14.11
C ASP A 218 -0.01 -10.15 -14.10
N PHE A 219 0.43 -10.56 -12.91
CA PHE A 219 1.22 -11.78 -12.71
C PHE A 219 0.36 -13.01 -12.42
N GLN A 220 0.92 -14.19 -12.72
CA GLN A 220 0.26 -15.47 -12.48
C GLN A 220 0.90 -16.22 -11.32
N ILE A 221 0.14 -16.39 -10.23
CA ILE A 221 0.56 -17.15 -9.04
C ILE A 221 -0.22 -18.47 -8.92
N PHE A 222 0.48 -19.54 -8.57
CA PHE A 222 -0.07 -20.87 -8.35
C PHE A 222 0.26 -21.38 -6.95
N PRO A 223 -0.75 -21.77 -6.14
CA PRO A 223 -2.18 -21.61 -6.39
C PRO A 223 -2.60 -20.12 -6.34
N GLN A 224 -3.72 -19.75 -6.97
CA GLN A 224 -4.20 -18.35 -7.03
C GLN A 224 -4.40 -17.73 -5.64
N ARG A 225 -4.77 -18.54 -4.63
CA ARG A 225 -4.91 -18.09 -3.23
C ARG A 225 -3.61 -17.65 -2.56
N ALA A 226 -2.46 -18.05 -3.10
CA ALA A 226 -1.17 -17.85 -2.43
C ALA A 226 -0.81 -16.37 -2.26
N VAL A 227 -1.23 -15.47 -3.16
CA VAL A 227 -0.97 -14.03 -3.00
C VAL A 227 -1.64 -13.51 -1.73
N MET A 228 -2.86 -13.97 -1.47
CA MET A 228 -3.60 -13.58 -0.29
C MET A 228 -2.93 -14.19 0.96
N ASP A 229 -2.55 -15.46 0.92
CA ASP A 229 -1.86 -16.10 2.03
C ASP A 229 -0.52 -15.39 2.38
N LEU A 230 0.20 -14.89 1.37
CA LEU A 230 1.39 -14.05 1.57
C LEU A 230 1.05 -12.69 2.17
N GLU A 231 0.01 -12.01 1.70
CA GLU A 231 -0.44 -10.73 2.29
C GLU A 231 -0.77 -10.87 3.78
N ALA A 232 -1.43 -11.97 4.14
CA ALA A 232 -1.76 -12.30 5.52
C ALA A 232 -0.51 -12.60 6.36
N ARG A 233 0.55 -13.16 5.76
CA ARG A 233 1.84 -13.40 6.42
C ARG A 233 2.56 -12.10 6.75
N LEU A 234 2.54 -11.14 5.81
CA LEU A 234 3.17 -9.82 5.97
C LEU A 234 2.43 -8.92 6.97
N LYS A 235 1.16 -9.20 7.27
CA LYS A 235 0.37 -8.45 8.26
C LYS A 235 1.00 -8.53 9.66
N ASN A 236 1.15 -7.37 10.29
CA ASN A 236 1.79 -7.14 11.59
C ASN A 236 3.25 -7.63 11.65
N LEU A 237 3.91 -7.74 10.50
CA LEU A 237 5.32 -8.11 10.44
C LEU A 237 6.19 -6.87 10.71
N PRO A 238 7.28 -6.98 11.49
CA PRO A 238 8.29 -5.93 11.55
C PRO A 238 8.76 -5.52 10.15
N ALA A 239 8.85 -4.22 9.92
CA ALA A 239 9.21 -3.62 8.63
C ALA A 239 10.75 -3.46 8.53
N ASP A 240 11.46 -4.56 8.78
CA ASP A 240 12.92 -4.70 8.64
C ASP A 240 13.28 -5.79 7.63
N ASP A 241 14.47 -5.66 7.02
CA ASP A 241 14.91 -6.51 5.92
C ASP A 241 14.94 -8.00 6.31
N GLU A 242 15.43 -8.34 7.51
CA GLU A 242 15.54 -9.72 7.96
C GLU A 242 14.17 -10.39 8.12
N SER A 243 13.24 -9.71 8.78
CA SER A 243 11.88 -10.19 9.01
C SER A 243 11.12 -10.39 7.71
N ILE A 244 11.20 -9.43 6.78
CA ILE A 244 10.54 -9.48 5.47
C ILE A 244 11.11 -10.61 4.62
N ALA A 245 12.44 -10.68 4.43
CA ALA A 245 13.05 -11.73 3.62
C ALA A 245 12.75 -13.13 4.17
N ARG A 246 12.84 -13.31 5.49
CA ARG A 246 12.50 -14.59 6.13
C ARG A 246 11.05 -14.96 5.85
N ALA A 247 10.11 -14.03 6.04
CA ALA A 247 8.68 -14.29 5.88
C ALA A 247 8.32 -14.67 4.43
N VAL A 248 8.91 -13.99 3.44
CA VAL A 248 8.66 -14.28 2.03
C VAL A 248 9.30 -15.60 1.61
N ARG A 249 10.57 -15.83 1.93
CA ARG A 249 11.27 -17.09 1.59
C ARG A 249 10.60 -18.30 2.23
N SER A 250 10.33 -18.25 3.53
CA SER A 250 9.70 -19.38 4.23
C SER A 250 8.29 -19.63 3.69
N PHE A 251 7.55 -18.59 3.28
CA PHE A 251 6.25 -18.75 2.64
C PHE A 251 6.34 -19.58 1.35
N PHE A 252 7.24 -19.24 0.43
CA PHE A 252 7.40 -19.99 -0.81
C PHE A 252 7.94 -21.41 -0.59
N GLU A 253 8.85 -21.60 0.36
CA GLU A 253 9.37 -22.92 0.74
C GLU A 253 8.30 -23.82 1.37
N GLU A 254 7.51 -23.30 2.32
CA GLU A 254 6.48 -24.05 3.06
C GLU A 254 5.28 -24.40 2.18
N THR A 255 4.84 -23.47 1.33
CA THR A 255 3.62 -23.63 0.53
C THR A 255 3.87 -24.26 -0.83
N GLY A 256 5.11 -24.19 -1.34
CA GLY A 256 5.44 -24.56 -2.71
C GLY A 256 4.77 -23.66 -3.76
N ALA A 257 4.26 -22.48 -3.36
CA ALA A 257 3.68 -21.51 -4.26
C ALA A 257 4.71 -21.06 -5.30
N ARG A 258 4.25 -20.67 -6.49
CA ARG A 258 5.12 -20.20 -7.58
C ARG A 258 4.46 -19.06 -8.32
N ILE A 259 5.25 -18.06 -8.66
CA ILE A 259 4.84 -17.00 -9.59
C ILE A 259 5.58 -17.25 -10.90
N PHE A 260 4.87 -17.26 -12.02
CA PHE A 260 5.50 -17.47 -13.32
C PHE A 260 6.38 -16.27 -13.66
N GLY A 261 7.68 -16.47 -13.90
CA GLY A 261 8.60 -15.40 -14.30
C GLY A 261 8.97 -14.42 -13.19
N VAL A 262 8.75 -14.77 -11.92
CA VAL A 262 9.10 -13.95 -10.74
C VAL A 262 9.63 -14.85 -9.65
N GLU A 263 10.83 -14.55 -9.17
CA GLU A 263 11.45 -15.25 -8.05
C GLU A 263 11.08 -14.59 -6.72
N PRO A 264 11.14 -15.31 -5.57
CA PRO A 264 10.89 -14.74 -4.26
C PRO A 264 11.72 -13.48 -3.98
N GLU A 265 12.96 -13.45 -4.44
CA GLU A 265 13.88 -12.31 -4.34
C GLU A 265 13.34 -11.05 -5.02
N ASP A 266 12.70 -11.16 -6.20
CA ASP A 266 12.11 -10.00 -6.89
C ASP A 266 11.02 -9.34 -6.03
N LEU A 267 10.22 -10.17 -5.35
CA LEU A 267 9.15 -9.70 -4.48
C LEU A 267 9.68 -9.11 -3.17
N ILE A 268 10.75 -9.69 -2.62
CA ILE A 268 11.44 -9.14 -1.44
C ILE A 268 11.99 -7.75 -1.75
N GLU A 269 12.68 -7.59 -2.88
CA GLU A 269 13.21 -6.28 -3.29
C GLU A 269 12.10 -5.26 -3.50
N LEU A 270 10.97 -5.66 -4.09
CA LEU A 270 9.83 -4.77 -4.29
C LEU A 270 9.18 -4.35 -2.96
N ILE A 271 9.07 -5.28 -1.99
CA ILE A 271 8.60 -4.96 -0.64
C ILE A 271 9.58 -4.03 0.08
N TYR A 272 10.89 -4.24 -0.08
CA TYR A 272 11.92 -3.35 0.48
C TYR A 272 11.79 -1.95 -0.09
N GLU A 273 11.69 -1.82 -1.41
CA GLU A 273 11.52 -0.54 -2.09
C GLU A 273 10.31 0.21 -1.51
N ALA A 274 9.15 -0.46 -1.35
CA ALA A 274 7.98 0.14 -0.71
C ALA A 274 8.24 0.57 0.74
N VAL A 275 8.76 -0.33 1.59
CA VAL A 275 9.01 -0.04 3.02
C VAL A 275 10.01 1.11 3.21
N LYS A 276 11.05 1.15 2.38
CA LYS A 276 12.15 2.10 2.49
C LYS A 276 11.73 3.51 2.06
N LYS A 277 10.61 3.70 1.35
CA LYS A 277 10.05 5.03 1.03
C LYS A 277 9.80 5.92 2.25
N LYS A 278 9.61 5.34 3.44
CA LYS A 278 9.55 6.11 4.70
C LYS A 278 10.79 6.97 4.96
N ALA A 279 11.92 6.63 4.35
CA ALA A 279 13.15 7.42 4.45
C ALA A 279 13.03 8.81 3.79
N PHE A 280 12.11 9.01 2.85
CA PHE A 280 11.89 10.33 2.23
C PHE A 280 11.32 11.37 3.20
N ALA A 281 10.81 10.98 4.37
CA ALA A 281 10.39 11.90 5.42
C ALA A 281 11.50 12.89 5.83
N VAL A 282 12.77 12.48 5.71
CA VAL A 282 13.93 13.36 5.98
C VAL A 282 14.02 14.57 5.03
N LEU A 283 13.33 14.52 3.89
CA LEU A 283 13.23 15.59 2.89
C LEU A 283 11.93 16.39 3.02
N GLY A 284 11.13 16.16 4.08
CA GLY A 284 9.82 16.80 4.25
C GLY A 284 8.76 16.28 3.28
N VAL A 285 8.90 15.00 2.87
CA VAL A 285 7.98 14.30 1.97
C VAL A 285 7.09 13.38 2.80
N THR A 286 5.77 13.51 2.62
CA THR A 286 4.81 12.65 3.31
C THR A 286 4.85 11.22 2.76
N LEU A 287 4.30 10.24 3.49
CA LEU A 287 4.22 8.86 2.97
C LEU A 287 3.39 8.77 1.68
N GLU A 288 2.36 9.61 1.54
CA GLU A 288 1.54 9.69 0.33
C GLU A 288 2.33 10.30 -0.83
N GLU A 289 3.03 11.41 -0.60
CA GLU A 289 3.90 12.05 -1.60
C GLU A 289 5.04 11.12 -2.04
N ALA A 290 5.56 10.27 -1.13
CA ALA A 290 6.60 9.29 -1.43
C ALA A 290 6.18 8.25 -2.49
N ASN A 291 4.86 8.05 -2.71
CA ASN A 291 4.38 7.18 -3.79
C ASN A 291 4.67 7.74 -5.17
N HIS A 292 4.80 9.07 -5.29
CA HIS A 292 5.18 9.75 -6.54
C HIS A 292 6.69 9.74 -6.80
N LEU A 293 7.49 9.14 -5.90
CA LEU A 293 8.94 9.04 -6.05
C LEU A 293 9.35 7.65 -6.53
N MET A 294 10.17 7.63 -7.57
CA MET A 294 10.74 6.42 -8.18
C MET A 294 12.27 6.52 -8.15
N THR A 295 12.93 5.47 -7.67
CA THR A 295 14.39 5.41 -7.55
C THR A 295 14.98 4.44 -8.57
N VAL A 296 16.04 4.87 -9.25
CA VAL A 296 16.79 4.06 -10.22
C VAL A 296 18.20 3.86 -9.70
N ASN A 297 18.69 2.61 -9.70
CA ASN A 297 20.06 2.24 -9.30
C ASN A 297 20.44 2.60 -7.83
N PHE A 298 19.47 2.86 -6.97
CA PHE A 298 19.62 2.94 -5.50
C PHE A 298 18.25 2.69 -4.84
N MET A 299 18.26 2.34 -3.55
CA MET A 299 17.07 2.14 -2.72
C MET A 299 16.65 3.44 -2.01
N PRO A 300 15.35 3.64 -1.70
CA PRO A 300 14.88 4.87 -1.06
C PRO A 300 15.57 5.26 0.27
N ASP A 301 16.03 4.29 1.05
CA ASP A 301 16.77 4.54 2.30
C ASP A 301 18.21 5.02 2.09
N GLU A 302 18.75 4.89 0.87
CA GLU A 302 20.06 5.40 0.46
C GLU A 302 20.00 6.87 0.00
N ILE A 303 18.84 7.53 0.06
CA ILE A 303 18.65 8.91 -0.43
C ILE A 303 19.63 9.93 0.18
N LEU A 304 20.04 9.73 1.44
CA LEU A 304 21.00 10.61 2.11
C LEU A 304 22.46 10.29 1.80
N SER A 305 22.76 9.09 1.27
CA SER A 305 24.08 8.75 0.75
C SER A 305 24.23 9.10 -0.74
N GLN A 306 23.12 9.20 -1.47
CA GLN A 306 23.10 9.52 -2.88
C GLN A 306 23.40 11.00 -3.15
N HIS A 307 24.07 11.27 -4.28
CA HIS A 307 24.32 12.62 -4.79
C HIS A 307 23.77 12.79 -6.20
N PHE A 308 23.29 13.99 -6.52
CA PHE A 308 22.73 14.35 -7.81
C PHE A 308 23.46 15.56 -8.39
N ASP A 309 23.84 15.49 -9.66
CA ASP A 309 24.60 16.53 -10.34
C ASP A 309 23.74 17.33 -11.32
N TYR A 310 22.62 16.77 -11.77
CA TYR A 310 21.79 17.32 -12.85
C TYR A 310 20.30 17.30 -12.51
N LEU A 311 19.55 18.21 -13.13
CA LEU A 311 18.09 18.22 -13.15
C LEU A 311 17.58 17.98 -14.58
N LEU A 312 16.72 16.97 -14.77
CA LEU A 312 16.10 16.62 -16.04
C LEU A 312 14.62 17.00 -16.04
N LEU A 313 14.23 17.85 -16.99
CA LEU A 313 12.85 18.31 -17.14
C LEU A 313 12.29 17.87 -18.50
N PRO A 314 11.05 17.35 -18.58
CA PRO A 314 10.49 16.84 -19.83
C PRO A 314 9.87 17.95 -20.67
N TYR A 315 10.06 17.92 -21.99
CA TYR A 315 9.45 18.89 -22.90
C TYR A 315 7.92 18.96 -22.81
N CYS A 316 7.27 17.84 -22.51
CA CYS A 316 5.82 17.72 -22.47
C CYS A 316 5.18 18.55 -21.34
N ALA A 317 5.96 19.00 -20.36
CA ALA A 317 5.50 19.92 -19.31
C ALA A 317 5.60 21.40 -19.68
N LYS A 318 6.16 21.74 -20.86
CA LYS A 318 6.05 23.08 -21.44
C LYS A 318 4.69 23.22 -22.14
N LEU A 319 4.30 24.46 -22.47
CA LEU A 319 3.14 24.69 -23.34
C LEU A 319 3.40 24.12 -24.74
N VAL A 320 2.34 23.76 -25.47
CA VAL A 320 2.42 23.21 -26.83
C VAL A 320 3.07 24.21 -27.81
N ASP A 321 2.77 25.49 -27.63
CA ASP A 321 3.27 26.62 -28.43
C ASP A 321 4.54 27.26 -27.85
N CYS A 322 5.19 26.64 -26.85
CA CYS A 322 6.40 27.19 -26.26
C CYS A 322 7.58 27.12 -27.24
N ASP A 323 8.25 28.26 -27.47
CA ASP A 323 9.46 28.35 -28.31
C ASP A 323 10.59 27.41 -27.85
N TYR A 324 10.61 27.07 -26.55
CA TYR A 324 11.59 26.17 -25.94
C TYR A 324 11.07 24.74 -25.77
N ARG A 325 9.96 24.36 -26.40
CA ARG A 325 9.42 23.00 -26.30
C ARG A 325 10.38 21.98 -26.92
N LYS A 326 10.97 22.30 -28.06
CA LYS A 326 11.85 21.38 -28.83
C LYS A 326 13.32 21.78 -28.81
N VAL A 327 13.72 22.67 -27.88
CA VAL A 327 15.11 23.10 -27.72
C VAL A 327 15.43 23.27 -26.24
N GLU A 328 16.72 23.24 -25.89
CA GLU A 328 17.17 23.47 -24.52
C GLU A 328 16.87 24.89 -24.03
N GLY A 329 16.47 25.02 -22.77
CA GLY A 329 16.29 26.31 -22.08
C GLY A 329 14.86 26.65 -21.69
N CYS A 330 14.70 27.81 -21.06
CA CYS A 330 13.42 28.35 -20.61
C CYS A 330 13.55 29.87 -20.43
N THR A 331 12.55 30.65 -20.83
CA THR A 331 12.48 32.10 -20.55
C THR A 331 11.92 32.42 -19.18
N MET A 332 11.51 31.41 -18.40
CA MET A 332 10.90 31.58 -17.07
C MET A 332 9.69 32.54 -17.10
N CYS A 333 8.84 32.40 -18.13
CA CYS A 333 7.68 33.27 -18.33
C CYS A 333 6.52 33.04 -17.34
N GLY A 334 6.60 32.02 -16.47
CA GLY A 334 5.57 31.66 -15.50
C GLY A 334 4.33 30.96 -16.08
N ALA A 335 4.32 30.62 -17.38
CA ALA A 335 3.12 30.10 -18.05
C ALA A 335 2.95 28.56 -17.97
N CYS A 336 3.93 27.83 -17.44
CA CYS A 336 3.88 26.37 -17.25
C CYS A 336 4.65 25.95 -16.00
N SER A 337 4.49 24.70 -15.56
CA SER A 337 5.13 24.18 -14.33
C SER A 337 6.66 24.08 -14.40
N ILE A 338 7.26 24.20 -15.59
CA ILE A 338 8.72 24.14 -15.77
C ILE A 338 9.43 25.44 -15.39
N GLY A 339 8.77 26.59 -15.46
CA GLY A 339 9.38 27.90 -15.20
C GLY A 339 10.03 27.98 -13.81
N ASP A 340 9.24 27.63 -12.80
CA ASP A 340 9.64 27.67 -11.39
C ASP A 340 10.86 26.77 -11.09
N LEU A 341 10.98 25.64 -11.79
CA LEU A 341 12.11 24.71 -11.62
C LEU A 341 13.39 25.20 -12.31
N TYR A 342 13.27 25.91 -13.43
CA TYR A 342 14.42 26.58 -14.05
C TYR A 342 14.94 27.72 -13.18
N GLU A 343 14.04 28.51 -12.59
CA GLU A 343 14.41 29.58 -11.65
C GLU A 343 15.12 29.01 -10.42
N LEU A 344 14.58 27.93 -9.82
CA LEU A 344 15.22 27.24 -8.70
C LEU A 344 16.60 26.69 -9.07
N ALA A 345 16.73 26.07 -10.24
CA ALA A 345 17.99 25.48 -10.65
C ALA A 345 19.06 26.54 -10.92
N ASP A 346 18.70 27.71 -11.46
CA ASP A 346 19.61 28.85 -11.61
C ASP A 346 20.05 29.41 -10.25
N GLU A 347 19.10 29.58 -9.31
CA GLU A 347 19.34 30.02 -7.92
C GLU A 347 20.35 29.11 -7.21
N LEU A 348 20.24 27.79 -7.41
CA LEU A 348 21.05 26.78 -6.74
C LEU A 348 22.25 26.30 -7.56
N HIS A 349 22.48 26.88 -8.73
CA HIS A 349 23.54 26.51 -9.69
C HIS A 349 23.54 25.01 -10.06
N ILE A 350 22.35 24.46 -10.29
CA ILE A 350 22.14 23.07 -10.72
C ILE A 350 21.99 23.05 -12.26
N PRO A 351 22.85 22.35 -12.99
CA PRO A 351 22.69 22.22 -14.44
C PRO A 351 21.39 21.51 -14.82
N VAL A 352 20.60 22.12 -15.72
CA VAL A 352 19.32 21.59 -16.21
C VAL A 352 19.47 21.07 -17.64
N ARG A 353 18.80 19.95 -17.96
CA ARG A 353 18.57 19.45 -19.32
C ARG A 353 17.07 19.30 -19.60
N THR A 354 16.60 19.85 -20.72
CA THR A 354 15.24 19.61 -21.23
C THR A 354 15.26 18.41 -22.16
N ILE A 355 14.66 17.31 -21.72
CA ILE A 355 14.50 16.09 -22.51
C ILE A 355 13.42 16.28 -23.56
N GLN A 356 13.71 15.90 -24.81
CA GLN A 356 12.87 16.21 -25.99
C GLN A 356 12.29 14.96 -26.67
N SER A 357 12.93 13.82 -26.51
CA SER A 357 12.49 12.51 -27.00
C SER A 357 13.09 11.41 -26.13
N TYR A 358 12.70 10.16 -26.36
CA TYR A 358 13.30 9.03 -25.68
C TYR A 358 14.79 8.86 -26.05
N GLU A 359 15.15 9.01 -27.32
CA GLU A 359 16.54 8.93 -27.77
C GLU A 359 17.39 10.02 -27.11
N HIS A 360 16.87 11.26 -27.05
CA HIS A 360 17.58 12.35 -26.36
C HIS A 360 17.77 12.07 -24.86
N LEU A 361 16.82 11.38 -24.20
CA LEU A 361 16.97 10.94 -22.81
C LEU A 361 18.15 9.99 -22.66
N ILE A 362 18.21 8.94 -23.49
CA ILE A 362 19.28 7.94 -23.42
C ILE A 362 20.64 8.56 -23.73
N GLU A 363 20.74 9.37 -24.78
CA GLU A 363 21.98 10.11 -25.12
C GLU A 363 22.43 11.00 -23.96
N THR A 364 21.51 11.70 -23.29
CA THR A 364 21.80 12.55 -22.13
C THR A 364 22.33 11.74 -20.96
N ILE A 365 21.73 10.58 -20.65
CA ILE A 365 22.18 9.72 -19.54
C ILE A 365 23.54 9.10 -19.86
N GLU A 366 23.80 8.72 -21.12
CA GLU A 366 25.12 8.26 -21.56
C GLU A 366 26.19 9.36 -21.44
N GLU A 367 25.85 10.61 -21.80
CA GLU A 367 26.73 11.78 -21.59
C GLU A 367 27.06 11.94 -20.10
N PHE A 368 26.08 11.79 -19.20
CA PHE A 368 26.29 11.89 -17.75
C PHE A 368 27.19 10.79 -17.23
N LYS A 369 26.97 9.55 -17.69
CA LYS A 369 27.82 8.41 -17.36
C LYS A 369 29.26 8.64 -17.79
N ALA A 370 29.47 9.15 -19.02
CA ALA A 370 30.80 9.47 -19.53
C ALA A 370 31.50 10.58 -18.73
N LYS A 371 30.74 11.51 -18.15
CA LYS A 371 31.24 12.57 -17.26
C LYS A 371 31.44 12.13 -15.81
N GLY A 372 31.10 10.88 -15.46
CA GLY A 372 31.18 10.37 -14.09
C GLY A 372 30.16 11.01 -13.15
N ALA A 373 28.99 11.38 -13.67
CA ALA A 373 27.90 11.92 -12.87
C ALA A 373 27.50 10.94 -11.75
N ARG A 374 27.27 11.47 -10.56
CA ARG A 374 26.83 10.74 -9.37
C ARG A 374 25.34 10.37 -9.46
N GLY A 375 24.55 11.17 -10.16
CA GLY A 375 23.14 10.91 -10.44
C GLY A 375 22.40 12.15 -10.96
N TYR A 376 21.10 12.02 -11.21
CA TYR A 376 20.24 13.16 -11.58
C TYR A 376 18.86 13.09 -10.90
N VAL A 377 18.23 14.25 -10.71
CA VAL A 377 16.80 14.35 -10.35
C VAL A 377 16.02 14.59 -11.64
N GLY A 378 14.91 13.90 -11.85
CA GLY A 378 14.11 13.99 -13.06
C GLY A 378 12.62 13.88 -12.82
N SER A 379 11.85 13.87 -13.90
CA SER A 379 10.41 13.58 -13.83
C SER A 379 9.94 12.81 -15.08
N CYS A 380 9.03 11.87 -14.86
CA CYS A 380 8.36 11.09 -15.90
C CYS A 380 7.12 10.42 -15.31
N CYS A 381 6.17 9.99 -16.14
CA CYS A 381 5.02 9.26 -15.62
C CYS A 381 5.36 7.82 -15.21
N GLU A 382 4.63 7.25 -14.25
CA GLU A 382 4.78 5.85 -13.79
C GLU A 382 4.73 4.85 -14.98
N GLY A 383 3.86 5.09 -15.96
CA GLY A 383 3.74 4.25 -17.16
C GLY A 383 5.02 4.23 -18.02
N PHE A 384 5.64 5.40 -18.23
CA PHE A 384 6.90 5.50 -18.95
C PHE A 384 8.03 4.83 -18.18
N TYR A 385 8.12 5.10 -16.88
CA TYR A 385 9.10 4.48 -15.99
C TYR A 385 9.01 2.96 -16.04
N ASN A 386 7.82 2.39 -15.88
CA ASN A 386 7.61 0.94 -15.88
C ASN A 386 7.92 0.28 -17.22
N LYS A 387 7.68 0.97 -18.35
CA LYS A 387 8.01 0.43 -19.68
C LYS A 387 9.51 0.39 -19.94
N HIS A 388 10.23 1.41 -19.47
CA HIS A 388 11.65 1.63 -19.72
C HIS A 388 12.52 1.38 -18.48
N HIS A 389 12.00 0.66 -17.48
CA HIS A 389 12.69 0.41 -16.22
C HIS A 389 14.06 -0.27 -16.45
N ASP A 390 14.08 -1.32 -17.27
CA ASP A 390 15.32 -2.02 -17.62
C ASP A 390 16.31 -1.10 -18.32
N ASP A 391 15.82 -0.21 -19.20
CA ASP A 391 16.67 0.77 -19.90
C ASP A 391 17.33 1.71 -18.88
N PHE A 392 16.57 2.25 -17.92
CA PHE A 392 17.08 3.08 -16.83
C PHE A 392 18.10 2.34 -15.96
N VAL A 393 17.81 1.11 -15.53
CA VAL A 393 18.73 0.30 -14.72
C VAL A 393 20.02 0.01 -15.49
N ASN A 394 19.93 -0.36 -16.77
CA ASN A 394 21.06 -0.67 -17.63
C ASN A 394 22.00 0.52 -17.85
N THR A 395 21.52 1.77 -17.71
CA THR A 395 22.40 2.94 -17.76
C THR A 395 23.43 2.93 -16.62
N GLY A 396 23.06 2.38 -15.46
CA GLY A 396 23.87 2.40 -14.24
C GLY A 396 24.01 3.78 -13.59
N VAL A 397 23.26 4.79 -14.05
CA VAL A 397 23.28 6.14 -13.46
C VAL A 397 22.15 6.24 -12.42
N PRO A 398 22.43 6.60 -11.16
CA PRO A 398 21.39 6.81 -10.16
C PRO A 398 20.43 7.94 -10.50
N ALA A 399 19.13 7.72 -10.32
CA ALA A 399 18.12 8.73 -10.60
C ALA A 399 16.98 8.76 -9.58
N LEU A 400 16.59 9.97 -9.15
CA LEU A 400 15.34 10.19 -8.42
C LEU A 400 14.34 10.82 -9.38
N LEU A 401 13.30 10.07 -9.75
CA LEU A 401 12.28 10.50 -10.68
C LEU A 401 10.99 10.83 -9.91
N ILE A 402 10.42 12.01 -10.20
CA ILE A 402 9.14 12.44 -9.65
C ILE A 402 8.04 12.26 -10.69
N ASP A 403 6.96 11.61 -10.30
CA ASP A 403 5.79 11.38 -11.16
C ASP A 403 5.13 12.68 -11.62
N ILE A 404 4.47 12.63 -12.77
CA ILE A 404 3.83 13.79 -13.42
C ILE A 404 2.32 13.57 -13.55
N ASP A 405 1.55 14.65 -13.42
CA ASP A 405 0.09 14.64 -13.49
C ASP A 405 -0.43 14.89 -14.91
N ASP A 406 -1.75 14.69 -15.10
CA ASP A 406 -2.58 14.87 -16.31
C ASP A 406 -2.55 13.74 -17.35
N SER A 407 -3.25 13.95 -18.48
CA SER A 407 -3.42 12.99 -19.57
C SER A 407 -2.07 12.66 -20.20
N THR A 408 -1.38 11.69 -19.63
CA THR A 408 -0.08 11.24 -20.15
C THR A 408 -0.27 10.62 -21.53
N CYS A 409 0.80 10.59 -22.33
CA CYS A 409 0.78 9.90 -23.63
C CYS A 409 0.34 8.43 -23.54
N TYR A 410 0.54 7.78 -22.38
CA TYR A 410 0.05 6.43 -22.10
C TYR A 410 -1.46 6.39 -21.85
N GLU A 411 -2.02 7.37 -21.16
CA GLU A 411 -3.47 7.44 -20.95
C GLU A 411 -4.23 7.71 -22.24
N LEU A 412 -3.60 8.43 -23.18
CA LEU A 412 -4.16 8.81 -24.48
C LEU A 412 -3.84 7.81 -25.61
N GLY A 413 -2.98 6.82 -25.37
CA GLY A 413 -2.54 5.86 -26.40
C GLY A 413 -1.61 6.46 -27.46
N GLU A 414 -1.00 7.62 -27.18
CA GLU A 414 -0.09 8.37 -28.05
C GLU A 414 1.38 8.12 -27.70
N GLU A 415 1.69 6.94 -27.16
CA GLU A 415 3.04 6.55 -26.73
C GLU A 415 4.09 6.74 -27.84
N GLN A 416 3.72 6.41 -29.08
CA GLN A 416 4.61 6.49 -30.23
C GLN A 416 4.93 7.95 -30.61
N GLU A 417 3.96 8.85 -30.52
CA GLU A 417 4.18 10.27 -30.76
C GLU A 417 5.04 10.91 -29.66
N ALA A 418 4.82 10.52 -28.40
CA ALA A 418 5.65 10.97 -27.29
C ALA A 418 7.09 10.46 -27.38
N TYR A 419 7.27 9.21 -27.80
CA TYR A 419 8.58 8.61 -28.06
C TYR A 419 9.37 9.44 -29.08
N LEU A 420 8.70 9.88 -30.16
CA LEU A 420 9.27 10.71 -31.23
C LEU A 420 9.38 12.21 -30.91
N GLY A 421 8.95 12.67 -29.73
CA GLY A 421 8.97 14.10 -29.38
C GLY A 421 7.84 14.94 -30.00
N ASN A 422 6.77 14.29 -30.46
CA ASN A 422 5.63 14.91 -31.15
C ASN A 422 4.34 14.91 -30.33
N PHE A 423 4.41 14.60 -29.04
CA PHE A 423 3.23 14.63 -28.19
C PHE A 423 2.63 16.06 -28.09
N GLU A 424 1.38 16.18 -28.54
CA GLU A 424 0.63 17.45 -28.56
C GLU A 424 -0.17 17.69 -27.26
N GLY A 425 -0.17 16.73 -26.32
CA GLY A 425 -0.67 16.94 -24.97
C GLY A 425 0.30 17.72 -24.08
N GLN A 426 -0.22 18.24 -22.97
CA GLN A 426 0.56 18.92 -21.95
C GLN A 426 0.39 18.19 -20.61
N THR A 427 1.52 17.82 -20.01
CA THR A 427 1.57 17.24 -18.66
C THR A 427 1.88 18.31 -17.62
N THR A 428 1.54 18.08 -16.36
CA THR A 428 1.88 19.02 -15.27
C THR A 428 2.88 18.38 -14.31
N LEU A 429 3.94 19.11 -13.96
CA LEU A 429 4.89 18.65 -12.95
C LEU A 429 4.31 18.87 -11.55
N LYS A 430 4.61 17.94 -10.62
CA LYS A 430 4.40 18.12 -9.17
C LYS A 430 5.42 19.12 -8.59
N LYS A 431 5.35 20.36 -9.07
CA LYS A 431 6.38 21.39 -8.87
C LYS A 431 6.66 21.66 -7.39
N ASP A 432 5.65 21.71 -6.54
CA ASP A 432 5.82 22.03 -5.12
C ASP A 432 6.59 20.91 -4.39
N LEU A 433 6.31 19.64 -4.75
CA LEU A 433 7.05 18.48 -4.25
C LEU A 433 8.49 18.48 -4.77
N MET A 434 8.69 18.71 -6.07
CA MET A 434 10.04 18.76 -6.66
C MET A 434 10.88 19.88 -6.05
N ILE A 435 10.34 21.10 -5.90
CA ILE A 435 11.03 22.24 -5.28
C ILE A 435 11.44 21.91 -3.86
N ARG A 436 10.52 21.33 -3.06
CA ARG A 436 10.80 20.93 -1.66
C ARG A 436 11.94 19.93 -1.58
N ILE A 437 11.90 18.88 -2.40
CA ILE A 437 12.93 17.85 -2.47
C ILE A 437 14.28 18.45 -2.89
N ILE A 438 14.32 19.24 -3.95
CA ILE A 438 15.56 19.84 -4.46
C ILE A 438 16.20 20.77 -3.41
N ARG A 439 15.41 21.64 -2.76
CA ARG A 439 15.91 22.50 -1.68
C ARG A 439 16.44 21.68 -0.50
N ALA A 440 15.70 20.67 -0.06
CA ALA A 440 16.13 19.79 1.04
C ALA A 440 17.43 19.03 0.71
N LEU A 441 17.57 18.52 -0.51
CA LEU A 441 18.80 17.88 -0.99
C LEU A 441 19.96 18.88 -1.05
N HIS A 442 19.71 20.12 -1.50
CA HIS A 442 20.75 21.14 -1.64
C HIS A 442 21.29 21.59 -0.29
N GLU A 443 20.41 21.86 0.67
CA GLU A 443 20.77 22.18 2.06
C GLU A 443 21.65 21.10 2.71
N ARG A 444 21.51 19.84 2.26
CA ARG A 444 22.28 18.68 2.74
C ARG A 444 23.53 18.40 1.89
N GLY A 445 23.83 19.21 0.88
CA GLY A 445 24.95 19.01 -0.05
C GLY A 445 24.80 17.77 -0.95
N ARG A 446 23.57 17.34 -1.20
CA ARG A 446 23.23 16.14 -1.98
C ARG A 446 22.79 16.43 -3.41
N ILE A 447 22.57 17.69 -3.77
CA ILE A 447 22.37 18.11 -5.16
C ILE A 447 23.14 19.39 -5.48
N GLY A 448 23.73 19.42 -6.68
CA GLY A 448 24.57 20.52 -7.16
C GLY A 448 26.05 20.15 -7.24
N GLY A 449 26.77 20.88 -8.09
CA GLY A 449 28.16 20.60 -8.38
C GLY A 449 29.07 20.70 -7.15
N VAL A 450 29.95 19.71 -6.98
CA VAL A 450 31.21 19.95 -6.27
C VAL A 450 31.90 21.08 -7.02
N ASN A 451 32.30 22.15 -6.32
CA ASN A 451 33.06 23.29 -6.87
C ASN A 451 33.95 22.85 -8.05
N LEU A 452 33.46 23.06 -9.27
CA LEU A 452 34.27 23.00 -10.48
C LEU A 452 35.04 24.33 -10.49
N HIS A 453 36.13 24.36 -9.73
CA HIS A 453 37.14 25.40 -9.81
C HIS A 453 37.86 25.38 -11.15
#